data_AF-A0ABC9C1N7-F1
#
_entry.id   AF-A0ABC9C1N7-F1
#
_cell.length_a   1.000
_cell.length_b   1.000
_cell.length_c   1.000
_cell.angle_alpha   90.00
_cell.angle_beta   90.00
_cell.angle_gamma   90.00
#
_symmetry.space_group_name_H-M   'P 1'
#
loop_
_entity.id
_entity.type
_entity.pdbx_description
1 polymer ?
#
loop_
_entity_poly.entity_id
_entity_poly.type
_entity_poly.pdbx_seq_one_letter_code
_entity_poly.pdbx_strand_id
1 'polypeptide(L)'
;MQNFGFKCISKEADLMCELLKHGAEPTDGVIQQSSLIRMCALSLMHLQGSHAIDAAAAMVGITKECKLMCDWIKKEGKLISFSFLTCHEVVECCLNRVRILDIMLSILKGSSFPSSMMWLDLVANN
;
A
#
# COMPACT_ATOMS: atom_id res chain seq x y z
N MET A 1 16.18 1.89 7.09
CA MET A 1 14.90 1.37 6.55
C MET A 1 13.76 1.40 7.56
N GLN A 2 13.98 1.01 8.82
CA GLN A 2 12.91 0.89 9.83
C GLN A 2 11.99 2.13 9.95
N ASN A 3 12.55 3.35 9.94
CA ASN A 3 11.75 4.59 9.98
C ASN A 3 10.79 4.71 8.78
N PHE A 4 11.27 4.39 7.57
CA PHE A 4 10.44 4.40 6.36
C PHE A 4 9.34 3.33 6.40
N GLY A 5 9.65 2.14 6.89
CA GLY A 5 8.67 1.05 7.06
C GLY A 5 7.55 1.41 8.02
N PHE A 6 7.89 1.90 9.22
CA PHE A 6 6.87 2.34 10.18
C PHE A 6 6.00 3.47 9.64
N LYS A 7 6.60 4.43 8.92
CA LYS A 7 5.86 5.55 8.32
C LYS A 7 4.90 5.09 7.22
N CYS A 8 5.35 4.18 6.36
CA CYS A 8 4.53 3.55 5.33
C CYS A 8 3.34 2.81 5.96
N ILE A 9 3.61 1.96 6.96
CA ILE A 9 2.58 1.19 7.66
C ILE A 9 1.54 2.11 8.31
N SER A 10 1.99 3.14 9.02
CA SER A 10 1.11 4.09 9.68
C SER A 10 0.24 4.85 8.67
N LYS A 11 0.79 5.31 7.54
CA LYS A 11 0.01 6.06 6.55
C LYS A 11 -1.03 5.18 5.87
N GLU A 12 -0.69 3.94 5.55
CA GLU A 12 -1.64 2.98 5.00
C GLU A 12 -2.77 2.66 5.97
N ALA A 13 -2.47 2.55 7.26
CA ALA A 13 -3.49 2.40 8.29
C ALA A 13 -4.39 3.65 8.40
N ASP A 14 -3.82 4.86 8.33
CA ASP A 14 -4.60 6.11 8.32
C ASP A 14 -5.56 6.14 7.13
N LEU A 15 -5.10 5.76 5.93
CA LEU A 15 -5.93 5.71 4.74
C LEU A 15 -7.07 4.71 4.87
N MET A 16 -6.80 3.49 5.34
CA MET A 16 -7.84 2.49 5.60
C MET A 16 -8.89 3.02 6.58
N CYS A 17 -8.46 3.64 7.68
CA CYS A 17 -9.36 4.25 8.65
C CYS A 17 -10.24 5.33 8.01
N GLU A 18 -9.67 6.20 7.16
CA GLU A 18 -10.46 7.22 6.48
C GLU A 18 -11.43 6.64 5.45
N LEU A 19 -11.04 5.62 4.70
CA LEU A 19 -11.95 4.92 3.78
C LEU A 19 -13.15 4.32 4.54
N LEU A 20 -12.88 3.60 5.63
CA LEU A 20 -13.93 3.00 6.47
C LEU A 20 -14.87 4.07 7.07
N LYS A 21 -14.33 5.20 7.55
CA LYS A 21 -15.15 6.31 8.06
C LYS A 21 -16.10 6.89 7.02
N HIS A 22 -15.73 6.83 5.74
CA HIS A 22 -16.52 7.33 4.62
C HIS A 22 -17.33 6.23 3.92
N GLY A 23 -17.48 5.06 4.56
CA GLY A 23 -18.40 4.01 4.13
C GLY A 23 -17.81 2.99 3.15
N ALA A 24 -16.48 2.88 3.04
CA ALA A 24 -15.88 1.79 2.28
C ALA A 24 -16.14 0.44 2.96
N GLU A 25 -16.46 -0.57 2.16
CA GLU A 25 -16.58 -1.95 2.64
C GLU A 25 -15.19 -2.52 2.96
N PRO A 26 -15.04 -3.44 3.92
CA PRO A 26 -13.74 -4.10 4.20
C PRO A 26 -13.14 -4.83 3.00
N THR A 27 -13.95 -5.19 2.00
CA THR A 27 -13.54 -5.80 0.73
C THR A 27 -13.16 -4.77 -0.35
N ASP A 28 -13.17 -3.48 -0.04
CA ASP A 28 -12.73 -2.43 -0.95
C ASP A 28 -11.29 -2.70 -1.43
N GLY A 29 -11.06 -2.53 -2.73
CA GLY A 29 -9.78 -2.85 -3.35
C GLY A 29 -8.62 -2.04 -2.77
N VAL A 30 -8.84 -0.79 -2.38
CA VAL A 30 -7.83 0.06 -1.75
C VAL A 30 -7.53 -0.44 -0.33
N ILE A 31 -8.55 -0.87 0.41
CA ILE A 31 -8.38 -1.47 1.76
C ILE A 31 -7.58 -2.78 1.72
N GLN A 32 -7.93 -3.67 0.78
CA GLN A 32 -7.20 -4.93 0.59
C GLN A 32 -5.75 -4.67 0.19
N GLN A 33 -5.54 -3.78 -0.77
CA GLN A 33 -4.21 -3.36 -1.19
C GLN A 33 -3.39 -2.75 -0.05
N SER A 34 -3.98 -1.85 0.75
CA SER A 34 -3.35 -1.27 1.94
C SER A 34 -2.91 -2.35 2.93
N SER A 35 -3.68 -3.42 3.09
CA SER A 35 -3.30 -4.53 3.96
C SER A 35 -2.10 -5.31 3.44
N LEU A 36 -2.04 -5.59 2.13
CA LEU A 36 -0.89 -6.25 1.51
C LEU A 36 0.37 -5.38 1.61
N ILE A 37 0.25 -4.09 1.34
CA ILE A 37 1.36 -3.13 1.46
C ILE A 37 1.92 -3.11 2.88
N ARG A 38 1.08 -3.08 3.91
CA ARG A 38 1.53 -3.09 5.32
C ARG A 38 2.29 -4.37 5.66
N MET A 39 1.81 -5.53 5.21
CA MET A 39 2.50 -6.81 5.41
C MET A 39 3.85 -6.86 4.66
N CYS A 40 3.88 -6.37 3.41
CA CYS A 40 5.11 -6.28 2.64
C CYS A 40 6.11 -5.33 3.32
N ALA A 41 5.65 -4.15 3.76
CA ALA A 41 6.50 -3.18 4.45
C ALA A 41 7.12 -3.77 5.70
N LEU A 42 6.33 -4.45 6.54
CA LEU A 42 6.82 -5.13 7.74
C LEU A 42 7.87 -6.20 7.40
N SER A 43 7.62 -7.03 6.40
CA SER A 43 8.52 -8.11 6.00
C SER A 43 9.85 -7.57 5.43
N LEU A 44 9.78 -6.49 4.66
CA LEU A 44 10.94 -5.87 4.03
C LEU A 44 11.83 -5.10 5.01
N MET A 45 11.30 -4.64 6.15
CA MET A 45 12.05 -3.82 7.13
C MET A 45 13.34 -4.45 7.66
N HIS A 46 13.48 -5.78 7.56
CA HIS A 46 14.64 -6.53 8.03
C HIS A 46 15.74 -6.70 6.98
N LEU A 47 15.48 -6.33 5.70
CA LEU A 47 16.45 -6.50 4.63
C LEU A 47 17.71 -5.65 4.82
N GLN A 48 18.82 -6.17 4.31
CA GLN A 48 20.14 -5.53 4.29
C GLN A 48 20.67 -5.50 2.85
N GLY A 49 21.66 -4.64 2.56
CA GLY A 49 22.30 -4.55 1.25
C GLY A 49 21.49 -3.75 0.21
N SER A 50 21.64 -4.05 -1.08
CA SER A 50 21.01 -3.29 -2.18
C SER A 50 19.48 -3.36 -2.14
N HIS A 51 18.90 -4.53 -1.87
CA HIS A 51 17.45 -4.71 -1.72
C HIS A 51 16.85 -3.85 -0.60
N ALA A 52 17.65 -3.46 0.39
CA ALA A 52 17.23 -2.57 1.45
C ALA A 52 16.94 -1.15 0.95
N ILE A 53 17.69 -0.69 -0.04
CA ILE A 53 17.54 0.63 -0.65
C ILE A 53 16.28 0.65 -1.51
N ASP A 54 16.09 -0.36 -2.36
CA ASP A 54 14.92 -0.47 -3.23
C ASP A 54 13.63 -0.56 -2.40
N ALA A 55 13.64 -1.36 -1.33
CA ALA A 55 12.51 -1.48 -0.41
C ALA A 55 12.20 -0.15 0.29
N ALA A 56 13.23 0.58 0.74
CA ALA A 56 13.04 1.90 1.34
C ALA A 56 12.43 2.90 0.34
N ALA A 57 12.90 2.92 -0.91
CA ALA A 57 12.38 3.78 -1.95
C ALA A 57 10.90 3.47 -2.25
N ALA A 58 10.54 2.19 -2.36
CA ALA A 58 9.17 1.74 -2.54
C ALA A 58 8.25 2.22 -1.40
N MET A 59 8.67 2.03 -0.13
CA MET A 59 7.91 2.48 1.03
C MET A 59 7.73 4.01 1.08
N VAL A 60 8.75 4.78 0.68
CA VAL A 60 8.67 6.24 0.58
C VAL A 60 7.67 6.68 -0.49
N GLY A 61 7.69 6.03 -1.66
CA GLY A 61 6.73 6.28 -2.74
C GLY A 61 5.30 6.06 -2.26
N ILE A 62 5.01 4.87 -1.71
CA ILE A 62 3.70 4.55 -1.15
C ILE A 62 3.27 5.55 -0.07
N THR A 63 4.18 5.92 0.84
CA THR A 63 3.88 6.91 1.89
C THR A 63 3.38 8.22 1.30
N LYS A 64 3.95 8.67 0.17
CA LYS A 64 3.57 9.89 -0.52
C LYS A 64 2.18 9.76 -1.15
N GLU A 65 1.97 8.70 -1.94
CA GLU A 65 0.68 8.44 -2.61
C GLU A 65 -0.46 8.29 -1.58
N CYS A 66 -0.21 7.53 -0.52
CA CYS A 66 -1.17 7.29 0.55
C CYS A 66 -1.57 8.58 1.28
N LYS A 67 -0.62 9.51 1.49
CA LYS A 67 -0.92 10.80 2.08
C LYS A 67 -1.84 11.63 1.17
N LEU A 68 -1.54 11.70 -0.13
CA LEU A 68 -2.34 12.46 -1.10
C LEU A 68 -3.78 11.93 -1.17
N MET A 69 -3.94 10.61 -1.22
CA MET A 69 -5.26 9.97 -1.19
C MET A 69 -6.02 10.29 0.10
N CYS A 70 -5.37 10.17 1.26
CA CYS A 70 -5.99 10.45 2.55
C CYS A 70 -6.42 11.92 2.68
N ASP A 71 -5.55 12.86 2.27
CA ASP A 71 -5.83 14.29 2.29
C ASP A 71 -7.00 14.63 1.35
N TRP A 72 -7.09 13.97 0.19
CA TRP A 72 -8.20 14.15 -0.75
C TRP A 72 -9.53 13.63 -0.19
N ILE A 73 -9.56 12.41 0.39
CA ILE A 73 -10.79 11.85 1.00
C ILE A 73 -11.32 12.78 2.07
N LYS A 74 -10.44 13.28 2.95
CA LYS A 74 -10.81 14.23 4.01
C LYS A 74 -11.37 15.53 3.45
N LYS A 75 -10.78 16.04 2.36
CA LYS A 75 -11.19 17.29 1.74
C LYS A 75 -12.55 17.16 1.05
N GLU A 76 -12.76 16.10 0.28
CA GLU A 76 -13.96 15.93 -0.53
C GLU A 76 -15.11 15.24 0.23
N GLY A 77 -14.80 14.58 1.36
CA GLY A 77 -15.77 13.84 2.17
C GLY A 77 -16.40 12.66 1.43
N LYS A 78 -15.69 12.11 0.43
CA LYS A 78 -16.19 11.07 -0.49
C LYS A 78 -15.13 10.00 -0.72
N LEU A 79 -15.61 8.80 -1.03
CA LEU A 79 -14.75 7.69 -1.45
C LEU A 79 -14.15 7.95 -2.83
N ILE A 80 -12.98 7.35 -3.06
CA ILE A 80 -12.29 7.38 -4.34
C ILE A 80 -13.09 6.52 -5.32
N SER A 81 -13.47 7.10 -6.46
CA SER A 81 -14.18 6.42 -7.53
C SER A 81 -13.37 6.53 -8.83
N PHE A 82 -13.35 5.49 -9.65
CA PHE A 82 -12.71 5.56 -10.98
C PHE A 82 -13.65 6.21 -12.01
N SER A 83 -14.26 7.33 -11.63
CA SER A 83 -15.15 8.12 -12.49
C SER A 83 -14.44 9.37 -12.98
N PHE A 84 -14.94 9.97 -14.07
CA PHE A 84 -14.41 11.23 -14.61
C PHE A 84 -14.42 12.41 -13.62
N LEU A 85 -15.14 12.29 -12.50
CA LEU A 85 -15.26 13.34 -11.48
C LEU A 85 -14.14 13.29 -10.42
N THR A 86 -13.35 12.22 -10.39
CA THR A 86 -12.29 12.05 -9.40
C THR A 86 -11.01 12.72 -9.88
N CYS A 87 -10.28 13.35 -8.95
CA CYS A 87 -9.03 14.04 -9.27
C CYS A 87 -8.04 13.06 -9.92
N HIS A 88 -7.54 13.40 -11.12
CA HIS A 88 -6.61 12.58 -11.88
C HIS A 88 -5.40 12.13 -11.03
N GLU A 89 -4.88 13.03 -10.20
CA GLU A 89 -3.76 12.75 -9.30
C GLU A 89 -4.06 11.60 -8.32
N VAL A 90 -5.29 11.51 -7.79
CA VAL A 90 -5.70 10.47 -6.83
C VAL A 90 -5.85 9.11 -7.51
N VAL A 91 -6.38 9.10 -8.73
CA VAL A 91 -6.45 7.89 -9.55
C VAL A 91 -5.04 7.38 -9.85
N GLU A 92 -4.13 8.29 -10.19
CA GLU A 92 -2.73 7.97 -10.43
C GLU A 92 -2.03 7.44 -9.16
N CYS A 93 -2.32 8.02 -7.99
CA CYS A 93 -1.86 7.49 -6.70
C CYS A 93 -2.27 6.01 -6.50
N CYS A 94 -3.51 5.67 -6.83
CA CYS A 94 -4.00 4.28 -6.73
C CYS A 94 -3.19 3.34 -7.62
N LEU A 95 -3.00 3.72 -8.90
CA LEU A 95 -2.25 2.92 -9.87
C LEU A 95 -0.77 2.77 -9.48
N ASN A 96 -0.15 3.86 -9.02
CA ASN A 96 1.23 3.83 -8.56
C ASN A 96 1.40 2.93 -7.35
N ARG A 97 0.47 2.94 -6.40
CA ARG A 97 0.49 2.00 -5.26
C ARG A 97 0.41 0.53 -5.72
N VAL A 98 -0.33 0.22 -6.79
CA VAL A 98 -0.39 -1.16 -7.32
C VAL A 98 0.97 -1.57 -7.84
N ARG A 99 1.55 -0.73 -8.70
CA ARG A 99 2.87 -0.97 -9.30
C ARG A 99 3.98 -1.08 -8.26
N ILE A 100 3.95 -0.24 -7.23
CA ILE A 100 4.96 -0.28 -6.17
C ILE A 100 4.76 -1.53 -5.28
N LEU A 101 3.53 -1.96 -5.03
CA LEU A 101 3.26 -3.22 -4.34
C LEU A 101 3.86 -4.41 -5.12
N ASP A 102 3.72 -4.45 -6.45
CA ASP A 102 4.34 -5.50 -7.28
C ASP A 102 5.87 -5.53 -7.15
N ILE A 103 6.50 -4.34 -7.07
CA ILE A 103 7.93 -4.22 -6.81
C ILE A 103 8.27 -4.76 -5.41
N MET A 104 7.52 -4.38 -4.38
CA MET A 104 7.74 -4.88 -3.01
C MET A 104 7.62 -6.40 -2.94
N LEU A 105 6.63 -6.99 -3.62
CA LEU A 105 6.45 -8.44 -3.72
C LEU A 105 7.62 -9.10 -4.47
N SER A 106 8.13 -8.46 -5.52
CA SER A 106 9.28 -8.95 -6.27
C SER A 106 10.57 -8.94 -5.43
N ILE A 107 10.79 -7.87 -4.65
CA ILE A 107 11.91 -7.79 -3.70
C ILE A 107 11.81 -8.91 -2.66
N LEU A 108 10.61 -9.14 -2.10
CA LEU A 108 10.39 -10.21 -1.11
C LEU A 108 10.70 -11.60 -1.69
N LYS A 109 10.26 -11.87 -2.92
CA LYS A 109 10.55 -13.13 -3.62
C LYS A 109 12.05 -13.31 -3.88
N GLY A 110 12.75 -12.24 -4.22
CA GLY A 110 14.21 -12.27 -4.44
C GLY A 110 15.04 -12.35 -3.15
N SER A 111 14.50 -11.91 -2.02
CA SER A 111 15.27 -11.74 -0.78
C SER A 111 15.42 -13.00 0.10
N SER A 112 15.11 -14.20 -0.40
CA SER A 112 15.22 -15.48 0.35
C SER A 112 14.47 -15.50 1.70
N PHE A 113 13.45 -14.65 1.86
CA PHE A 113 12.64 -14.63 3.07
C PHE A 113 11.83 -15.94 3.14
N PRO A 114 11.69 -16.59 4.30
CA PRO A 114 10.89 -17.79 4.39
C PRO A 114 9.48 -17.45 3.93
N SER A 115 9.07 -18.11 2.85
CA SER A 115 7.70 -18.13 2.35
C SER A 115 6.82 -18.71 3.46
N SER A 116 6.41 -17.88 4.43
CA SER A 116 5.32 -18.24 5.32
C SER A 116 4.07 -18.32 4.45
N MET A 117 3.62 -19.55 4.34
CA MET A 117 2.44 -20.05 3.66
C MET A 117 1.20 -19.26 4.12
N MET A 118 0.96 -18.10 3.49
CA MET A 118 -0.28 -17.31 3.62
C MET A 118 -0.66 -16.58 2.32
N TRP A 119 0.25 -16.50 1.34
CA TRP A 119 0.06 -15.64 0.16
C TRP A 119 -0.67 -16.30 -1.02
N LEU A 120 -0.67 -17.63 -1.12
CA LEU A 120 -1.32 -18.32 -2.24
C LEU A 120 -2.83 -18.53 -2.03
N ASP A 121 -3.30 -18.64 -0.78
CA ASP A 121 -4.71 -18.93 -0.49
C ASP A 121 -5.63 -17.69 -0.61
N LEU A 122 -5.07 -16.48 -0.52
CA LEU A 122 -5.82 -15.22 -0.69
C LEU A 122 -5.97 -14.80 -2.16
N VAL A 123 -5.09 -15.27 -3.05
CA VAL A 123 -5.14 -14.95 -4.49
C VAL A 123 -5.84 -16.06 -5.28
N ALA A 124 -5.87 -17.29 -4.78
CA ALA A 124 -6.51 -18.42 -5.47
C ALA A 124 -8.04 -18.49 -5.31
N ASN A 125 -8.66 -17.63 -4.50
CA ASN A 125 -10.09 -17.69 -4.16
C ASN A 125 -10.90 -16.43 -4.55
N ASN A 126 -10.44 -15.64 -5.52
CA ASN A 126 -11.25 -14.58 -6.15
C ASN A 126 -11.20 -14.68 -7.68
#